data_AF-A0A925QDY9-F1
#
_entry.id   AF-A0A925QDY9-F1
#
_cell.length_a   1.000
_cell.length_b   1.000
_cell.length_c   1.000
_cell.angle_alpha   90.00
_cell.angle_beta   90.00
_cell.angle_gamma   90.00
#
_symmetry.space_group_name_H-M   'P 1'
#
loop_
_entity.id
_entity.type
_entity.pdbx_description
1 polymer ?
#
loop_
_entity_poly.entity_id
_entity_poly.type
_entity_poly.pdbx_seq_one_letter_code
_entity_poly.pdbx_strand_id
1 'polypeptide(L)'
;MRIEPHVRERLSDLLEAVVQERERILVSLSVETQKAFRLPGRTEVSEPPEKTFAEQIETAEKTPNVNTRDDLIAMAVLSDASAKESLAGVVDAIEKITDSNIRAALLEWFYFSRAKEAANNKRFDEAERLLSKIEGRDQRAFLHTEIAKALLNRPESQARAREVLDAAITEANKAGTTIFAARTLLTASNLYAKIDVSRSISVLGDAVSRINRLESPDFSVGDQTLVKEIKRRSNPGRFIIRFYMPGLDPESAFRDMGKIDFDGALSQSSALTDKFHRALTILALADVCLRQTLPQRPRERPKRNSSRRDWTSKKSEPAAVARR
;
A
#
# COMPACT_ATOMS: atom_id res chain seq x y z
N MET A 1 13.95 -21.40 -2.77
CA MET A 1 14.90 -20.50 -2.08
C MET A 1 15.71 -21.35 -1.10
N ARG A 2 17.04 -21.42 -1.23
CA ARG A 2 17.91 -22.16 -0.28
C ARG A 2 18.28 -21.21 0.87
N ILE A 3 17.87 -21.54 2.10
CA ILE A 3 18.10 -20.71 3.30
C ILE A 3 19.49 -20.98 3.91
N GLU A 4 20.10 -22.11 3.58
CA GLU A 4 21.36 -22.61 4.15
C GLU A 4 22.55 -21.66 3.93
N PRO A 5 22.71 -20.97 2.78
CA PRO A 5 23.77 -19.96 2.62
C PRO A 5 23.59 -18.77 3.57
N HIS A 6 22.35 -18.33 3.79
CA HIS A 6 22.02 -17.19 4.65
C HIS A 6 22.14 -17.56 6.14
N VAL A 7 21.74 -18.80 6.50
CA VAL A 7 21.93 -19.36 7.84
C VAL A 7 23.42 -19.56 8.12
N ARG A 8 24.20 -20.07 7.17
CA ARG A 8 25.66 -20.21 7.31
C ARG A 8 26.34 -18.86 7.56
N GLU A 9 25.87 -17.80 6.92
CA GLU A 9 26.46 -16.46 7.03
C GLU A 9 26.09 -15.74 8.35
N ARG A 10 24.88 -15.99 8.88
CA ARG A 10 24.33 -15.20 10.01
C ARG A 10 24.11 -15.97 11.30
N LEU A 11 23.94 -17.29 11.23
CA LEU A 11 23.48 -18.18 12.31
C LEU A 11 24.10 -19.58 12.11
N SER A 12 25.43 -19.65 12.08
CA SER A 12 26.18 -20.87 11.71
C SER A 12 25.99 -22.03 12.69
N ASP A 13 25.69 -21.73 13.95
CA ASP A 13 25.31 -22.66 15.02
C ASP A 13 23.99 -23.39 14.74
N LEU A 14 23.08 -22.77 13.99
CA LEU A 14 21.79 -23.36 13.62
C LEU A 14 21.85 -24.15 12.30
N LEU A 15 22.96 -24.11 11.57
CA LEU A 15 23.06 -24.73 10.25
C LEU A 15 22.80 -26.23 10.30
N GLU A 16 23.35 -26.93 11.29
CA GLU A 16 23.20 -28.38 11.41
C GLU A 16 21.75 -28.77 11.71
N ALA A 17 21.10 -28.08 12.65
CA ALA A 17 19.69 -28.29 12.98
C ALA A 17 18.76 -28.02 11.78
N VAL A 18 19.04 -26.96 11.01
CA VAL A 18 18.28 -26.61 9.80
C VAL A 18 18.44 -27.66 8.71
N VAL A 19 19.65 -28.19 8.51
CA VAL A 19 19.90 -29.26 7.53
C VAL A 19 19.18 -30.55 7.94
N GLN A 20 19.23 -30.93 9.22
CA GLN A 20 18.57 -32.12 9.72
C GLN A 20 17.04 -32.04 9.58
N GLU A 21 16.43 -30.90 9.94
CA GLU A 21 14.98 -30.71 9.79
C GLU A 21 14.55 -30.64 8.32
N ARG A 22 15.37 -30.06 7.43
CA ARG A 22 15.11 -30.11 5.99
C ARG A 22 15.09 -31.54 5.47
N GLU A 23 16.04 -32.38 5.85
CA GLU A 23 16.07 -33.79 5.44
C GLU A 23 14.88 -34.57 6.00
N ARG A 24 14.50 -34.29 7.26
CA ARG A 24 13.30 -34.86 7.89
C ARG A 24 12.01 -34.51 7.13
N ILE A 25 11.87 -33.24 6.72
CA ILE A 25 10.76 -32.77 5.90
C ILE A 25 10.81 -33.41 4.52
N LEU A 26 11.98 -33.49 3.87
CA LEU A 26 12.09 -34.11 2.55
C LEU A 26 11.64 -35.57 2.56
N VAL A 27 11.98 -36.32 3.60
CA VAL A 27 11.56 -37.73 3.73
C VAL A 27 10.05 -37.88 3.96
N SER A 28 9.37 -36.87 4.52
CA SER A 28 7.91 -36.91 4.75
C SER A 28 7.06 -36.51 3.53
N LEU A 29 7.69 -35.98 2.46
CA LEU A 29 6.99 -35.58 1.23
C LEU A 29 6.75 -36.77 0.28
N SER A 30 5.81 -36.61 -0.67
CA SER A 30 5.56 -37.62 -1.71
C SER A 30 6.78 -37.83 -2.61
N VAL A 31 6.88 -38.99 -3.26
CA VAL A 31 8.00 -39.34 -4.14
C VAL A 31 8.12 -38.36 -5.33
N GLU A 32 7.02 -37.85 -5.89
CA GLU A 32 7.11 -36.81 -6.93
C GLU A 32 7.69 -35.50 -6.39
N THR A 33 7.27 -35.12 -5.19
CA THR A 33 7.71 -33.88 -4.53
C THR A 33 9.19 -33.99 -4.13
N GLN A 34 9.63 -35.14 -3.62
CA GLN A 34 11.04 -35.43 -3.33
C GLN A 34 11.92 -35.32 -4.57
N LYS A 35 11.46 -35.83 -5.72
CA LYS A 35 12.18 -35.70 -7.00
C LYS A 35 12.33 -34.24 -7.44
N ALA A 36 11.31 -33.41 -7.22
CA ALA A 36 11.37 -31.98 -7.52
C ALA A 36 12.42 -31.24 -6.68
N PHE A 37 12.63 -31.65 -5.42
CA PHE A 37 13.60 -31.02 -4.51
C PHE A 37 15.01 -31.64 -4.55
N ARG A 38 15.17 -32.85 -5.09
CA ARG A 38 16.46 -33.57 -5.16
C ARG A 38 17.29 -33.29 -6.42
N LEU A 39 16.77 -32.53 -7.39
CA LEU A 39 17.54 -32.16 -8.59
C LEU A 39 18.72 -31.23 -8.21
N PRO A 40 19.98 -31.68 -8.36
CA PRO A 40 21.13 -30.82 -8.20
C PRO A 40 21.32 -30.00 -9.49
N GLY A 41 21.44 -28.67 -9.37
CA GLY A 41 21.90 -27.83 -10.49
C GLY A 41 20.84 -27.11 -11.33
N ARG A 42 19.79 -26.53 -10.73
CA ARG A 42 19.13 -25.35 -11.33
C ARG A 42 19.80 -24.08 -10.86
N THR A 43 21.05 -23.90 -11.26
CA THR A 43 21.64 -22.57 -11.45
C THR A 43 21.79 -22.46 -12.96
N GLU A 44 21.10 -21.48 -13.56
CA GLU A 44 21.09 -21.20 -15.02
C GLU A 44 20.28 -22.17 -15.91
N VAL A 45 19.04 -22.47 -15.53
CA VAL A 45 18.03 -22.40 -16.59
C VAL A 45 17.84 -20.91 -16.77
N SER A 46 18.33 -20.36 -17.88
CA SER A 46 17.84 -19.09 -18.40
C SER A 46 16.32 -19.18 -18.32
N GLU A 47 15.71 -18.59 -17.30
CA GLU A 47 14.26 -18.44 -17.29
C GLU A 47 13.99 -17.77 -18.64
N PRO A 48 13.14 -18.38 -19.51
CA PRO A 48 12.83 -17.73 -20.77
C PRO A 48 12.46 -16.29 -20.41
N PRO A 49 13.05 -15.29 -21.09
CA PRO A 49 12.90 -13.89 -20.72
C PRO A 49 11.43 -13.63 -20.45
N GLU A 50 11.13 -12.97 -19.32
CA GLU A 50 9.75 -12.66 -18.95
C GLU A 50 9.04 -12.08 -20.16
N LYS A 51 7.99 -12.77 -20.62
CA LYS A 51 7.26 -12.35 -21.82
C LYS A 51 6.78 -10.93 -21.63
N THR A 52 6.96 -10.10 -22.66
CA THR A 52 6.42 -8.73 -22.63
C THR A 52 4.90 -8.76 -22.54
N PHE A 53 4.28 -7.66 -22.09
CA PHE A 53 2.82 -7.60 -22.03
C PHE A 53 2.19 -7.89 -23.41
N ALA A 54 2.74 -7.32 -24.47
CA ALA A 54 2.30 -7.56 -25.84
C ALA A 54 2.36 -9.05 -26.23
N GLU A 55 3.46 -9.75 -25.91
CA GLU A 55 3.62 -11.19 -26.16
C GLU A 55 2.62 -12.04 -25.35
N GLN A 56 2.31 -11.62 -24.12
CA GLN A 56 1.31 -12.29 -23.29
C GLN A 56 -0.09 -12.15 -23.89
N ILE A 57 -0.46 -10.94 -24.35
CA ILE A 57 -1.73 -10.69 -25.02
C ILE A 57 -1.82 -11.46 -26.35
N GLU A 58 -0.78 -11.45 -27.17
CA GLU A 58 -0.74 -12.22 -28.43
C GLU A 58 -0.88 -13.73 -28.17
N THR A 59 -0.22 -14.24 -27.13
CA THR A 59 -0.38 -15.65 -26.71
C THR A 59 -1.83 -15.95 -26.31
N ALA A 60 -2.46 -15.04 -25.56
CA ALA A 60 -3.84 -15.20 -25.15
C ALA A 60 -4.79 -15.21 -26.36
N GLU A 61 -4.64 -14.29 -27.30
CA GLU A 61 -5.51 -14.16 -28.49
C GLU A 61 -5.49 -15.39 -29.40
N LYS A 62 -4.35 -16.08 -29.48
CA LYS A 62 -4.22 -17.34 -30.23
C LYS A 62 -4.91 -18.53 -29.55
N THR A 63 -5.38 -18.37 -28.31
CA THR A 63 -6.04 -19.44 -27.55
C THR A 63 -7.49 -19.63 -28.02
N PRO A 64 -7.88 -20.82 -28.54
CA PRO A 64 -9.24 -21.04 -29.05
C PRO A 64 -10.32 -21.04 -27.95
N ASN A 65 -9.98 -21.46 -26.73
CA ASN A 65 -10.90 -21.48 -25.61
C ASN A 65 -11.08 -20.07 -25.05
N VAL A 66 -12.29 -19.52 -25.19
CA VAL A 66 -12.63 -18.16 -24.74
C VAL A 66 -12.38 -17.95 -23.25
N ASN A 67 -12.70 -18.92 -22.39
CA ASN A 67 -12.49 -18.77 -20.95
C ASN A 67 -11.00 -18.71 -20.61
N THR A 68 -10.21 -19.60 -21.23
CA THR A 68 -8.74 -19.63 -21.05
C THR A 68 -8.08 -18.37 -21.61
N ARG A 69 -8.53 -17.88 -22.77
CA ARG A 69 -8.08 -16.60 -23.32
C ARG A 69 -8.35 -15.46 -22.35
N ASP A 70 -9.58 -15.35 -21.85
CA ASP A 70 -9.97 -14.30 -20.91
C ASP A 70 -9.14 -14.37 -19.61
N ASP A 71 -8.85 -15.58 -19.10
CA ASP A 71 -7.95 -15.79 -17.96
C ASP A 71 -6.51 -15.32 -18.26
N LEU A 72 -5.97 -15.66 -19.43
CA LEU A 72 -4.63 -15.27 -19.82
C LEU A 72 -4.49 -13.76 -19.99
N ILE A 73 -5.48 -13.09 -20.59
CA ILE A 73 -5.52 -11.63 -20.66
C ILE A 73 -5.57 -11.04 -19.25
N ALA A 74 -6.45 -11.54 -18.38
CA ALA A 74 -6.58 -11.04 -17.02
C ALA A 74 -5.28 -11.22 -16.23
N MET A 75 -4.60 -12.36 -16.34
CA MET A 75 -3.30 -12.60 -15.71
C MET A 75 -2.22 -11.65 -16.23
N ALA A 76 -2.21 -11.37 -17.53
CA ALA A 76 -1.27 -10.40 -18.11
C ALA A 76 -1.49 -8.99 -17.54
N VAL A 77 -2.75 -8.57 -17.41
CA VAL A 77 -3.12 -7.28 -16.83
C VAL A 77 -2.78 -7.19 -15.34
N LEU A 78 -2.93 -8.28 -14.58
CA LEU A 78 -2.59 -8.31 -13.15
C LEU A 78 -1.07 -8.41 -12.89
N SER A 79 -0.28 -8.71 -13.93
CA SER A 79 1.18 -8.81 -13.81
C SER A 79 1.87 -7.43 -13.81
N ASP A 80 3.10 -7.40 -13.31
CA ASP A 80 3.96 -6.21 -13.33
C ASP A 80 4.29 -5.72 -14.76
N ALA A 81 4.15 -6.58 -15.77
CA ALA A 81 4.37 -6.20 -17.17
C ALA A 81 3.40 -5.09 -17.61
N SER A 82 2.15 -5.12 -17.10
CA SER A 82 1.12 -4.12 -17.44
C SER A 82 1.44 -2.72 -16.90
N ALA A 83 2.27 -2.61 -15.86
CA ALA A 83 2.62 -1.32 -15.25
C ALA A 83 3.46 -0.44 -16.18
N LYS A 84 4.26 -1.07 -17.06
CA LYS A 84 5.14 -0.39 -18.02
C LYS A 84 4.42 0.05 -19.29
N GLU A 85 3.22 -0.49 -19.53
CA GLU A 85 2.44 -0.22 -20.74
C GLU A 85 1.67 1.10 -20.67
N SER A 86 1.18 1.55 -21.82
CA SER A 86 0.28 2.71 -21.87
C SER A 86 -1.09 2.38 -21.29
N LEU A 87 -1.75 3.38 -20.67
CA LEU A 87 -3.13 3.26 -20.17
C LEU A 87 -4.07 2.73 -21.26
N ALA A 88 -3.99 3.28 -22.47
CA ALA A 88 -4.84 2.89 -23.59
C ALA A 88 -4.59 1.43 -24.02
N GLY A 89 -3.32 1.02 -24.16
CA GLY A 89 -2.99 -0.34 -24.60
C GLY A 89 -3.48 -1.43 -23.63
N VAL A 90 -3.42 -1.19 -22.32
CA VAL A 90 -3.95 -2.14 -21.33
C VAL A 90 -5.48 -2.13 -21.33
N VAL A 91 -6.13 -0.95 -21.45
CA VAL A 91 -7.60 -0.87 -21.55
C VAL A 91 -8.10 -1.62 -22.80
N ASP A 92 -7.46 -1.43 -23.95
CA ASP A 92 -7.80 -2.14 -25.18
C ASP A 92 -7.65 -3.66 -25.03
N ALA A 93 -6.63 -4.11 -24.29
CA ALA A 93 -6.47 -5.53 -23.97
C ALA A 93 -7.61 -6.04 -23.07
N ILE A 94 -7.99 -5.28 -22.04
CA ILE A 94 -9.10 -5.62 -21.14
C ILE A 94 -10.45 -5.68 -21.91
N GLU A 95 -10.66 -4.79 -22.87
CA GLU A 95 -11.88 -4.79 -23.71
C GLU A 95 -12.04 -6.05 -24.59
N LYS A 96 -10.96 -6.79 -24.83
CA LYS A 96 -11.01 -8.08 -25.54
C LYS A 96 -11.56 -9.23 -24.69
N ILE A 97 -11.64 -9.06 -23.37
CA ILE A 97 -12.23 -10.05 -22.46
C ILE A 97 -13.72 -10.15 -22.75
N THR A 98 -14.21 -11.37 -22.99
CA THR A 98 -15.61 -11.59 -23.36
C THR A 98 -16.55 -11.50 -22.16
N ASP A 99 -16.15 -12.07 -21.02
CA ASP A 99 -16.94 -12.00 -19.79
C ASP A 99 -17.00 -10.56 -19.23
N SER A 100 -18.19 -9.96 -19.25
CA SER A 100 -18.40 -8.58 -18.80
C SER A 100 -18.11 -8.34 -17.33
N ASN A 101 -18.30 -9.35 -16.47
CA ASN A 101 -18.05 -9.20 -15.04
C ASN A 101 -16.54 -9.15 -14.77
N ILE A 102 -15.77 -10.01 -15.45
CA ILE A 102 -14.31 -9.99 -15.38
C ILE A 102 -13.80 -8.66 -15.95
N ARG A 103 -14.28 -8.27 -17.13
CA ARG A 103 -13.88 -7.02 -17.79
C ARG A 103 -14.10 -5.80 -16.89
N ALA A 104 -15.30 -5.64 -16.33
CA ALA A 104 -15.63 -4.51 -15.46
C ALA A 104 -14.77 -4.48 -14.19
N ALA A 105 -14.60 -5.62 -13.53
CA ALA A 105 -13.82 -5.68 -12.29
C ALA A 105 -12.31 -5.47 -12.54
N LEU A 106 -11.80 -5.93 -13.69
CA LEU A 106 -10.41 -5.73 -14.08
C LEU A 106 -10.13 -4.28 -14.48
N LEU A 107 -11.06 -3.62 -15.18
CA LEU A 107 -10.98 -2.18 -15.44
C LEU A 107 -10.95 -1.38 -14.13
N GLU A 108 -11.85 -1.69 -13.19
CA GLU A 108 -11.89 -1.04 -11.88
C GLU A 108 -10.55 -1.21 -11.13
N TRP A 109 -10.02 -2.43 -11.08
CA TRP A 109 -8.72 -2.71 -10.48
C TRP A 109 -7.58 -1.97 -11.16
N PHE A 110 -7.56 -1.95 -12.50
CA PHE A 110 -6.50 -1.31 -13.26
C PHE A 110 -6.50 0.20 -13.05
N TYR A 111 -7.67 0.84 -13.10
CA TYR A 111 -7.80 2.27 -12.78
C TYR A 111 -7.41 2.57 -11.33
N PHE A 112 -7.79 1.73 -10.38
CA PHE A 112 -7.35 1.86 -8.99
C PHE A 112 -5.82 1.79 -8.85
N SER A 113 -5.19 0.79 -9.47
CA SER A 113 -3.74 0.59 -9.44
C SER A 113 -3.01 1.81 -10.03
N ARG A 114 -3.44 2.26 -11.21
CA ARG A 114 -2.86 3.43 -11.89
C ARG A 114 -3.10 4.74 -11.14
N ALA A 115 -4.28 4.93 -10.55
CA ALA A 115 -4.57 6.10 -9.73
C ALA A 115 -3.68 6.16 -8.48
N LYS A 116 -3.49 5.01 -7.82
CA LYS A 116 -2.58 4.87 -6.67
C LYS A 116 -1.14 5.20 -7.05
N GLU A 117 -0.68 4.67 -8.18
CA GLU A 117 0.67 4.96 -8.72
C GLU A 117 0.83 6.46 -9.04
N ALA A 118 -0.16 7.07 -9.69
CA ALA A 118 -0.17 8.50 -9.99
C ALA A 118 -0.13 9.36 -8.71
N ALA A 119 -0.91 9.01 -7.68
CA ALA A 119 -0.90 9.69 -6.38
C ALA A 119 0.47 9.60 -5.70
N ASN A 120 1.08 8.41 -5.67
CA ASN A 120 2.42 8.18 -5.12
C ASN A 120 3.50 8.98 -5.87
N ASN A 121 3.37 9.07 -7.20
CA ASN A 121 4.25 9.83 -8.07
C ASN A 121 3.88 11.33 -8.15
N LYS A 122 2.99 11.81 -7.27
CA LYS A 122 2.60 13.23 -7.14
C LYS A 122 1.95 13.82 -8.41
N ARG A 123 1.39 12.97 -9.28
CA ARG A 123 0.62 13.34 -10.47
C ARG A 123 -0.86 13.45 -10.10
N PHE A 124 -1.20 14.44 -9.27
CA PHE A 124 -2.51 14.51 -8.62
C PHE A 124 -3.69 14.64 -9.59
N ASP A 125 -3.55 15.48 -10.63
CA ASP A 125 -4.62 15.67 -11.61
C ASP A 125 -4.90 14.38 -12.41
N GLU A 126 -3.84 13.62 -12.71
CA GLU A 126 -3.98 12.30 -13.33
C GLU A 126 -4.64 11.29 -12.37
N ALA A 127 -4.23 11.29 -11.10
CA ALA A 127 -4.81 10.42 -10.09
C ALA A 127 -6.32 10.68 -9.92
N GLU A 128 -6.75 11.94 -9.86
CA GLU A 128 -8.17 12.31 -9.77
C GLU A 128 -8.95 11.95 -11.03
N ARG A 129 -8.37 12.14 -12.22
CA ARG A 129 -8.98 11.71 -13.47
C ARG A 129 -9.21 10.20 -13.49
N LEU A 130 -8.22 9.40 -13.08
CA LEU A 130 -8.35 7.94 -13.02
C LEU A 130 -9.32 7.50 -11.92
N LEU A 131 -9.31 8.17 -10.76
CA LEU A 131 -10.23 7.92 -9.65
C LEU A 131 -11.70 8.06 -10.09
N SER A 132 -12.01 9.02 -10.96
CA SER A 132 -13.38 9.20 -11.51
C SER A 132 -13.91 7.99 -12.29
N LYS A 133 -13.03 7.08 -12.72
CA LYS A 133 -13.38 5.84 -13.43
C LYS A 133 -13.61 4.64 -12.51
N ILE A 134 -13.33 4.77 -11.21
CA ILE A 134 -13.49 3.71 -10.22
C ILE A 134 -14.90 3.77 -9.65
N GLU A 135 -15.62 2.66 -9.69
CA GLU A 135 -16.99 2.59 -9.18
C GLU A 135 -17.04 2.43 -7.65
N GLY A 136 -16.14 1.62 -7.08
CA GLY A 136 -16.06 1.31 -5.67
C GLY A 136 -15.82 2.52 -4.77
N ARG A 137 -16.75 2.71 -3.81
CA ARG A 137 -16.75 3.86 -2.88
C ARG A 137 -15.57 3.79 -1.90
N ASP A 138 -15.29 2.61 -1.34
CA ASP A 138 -14.15 2.40 -0.44
C ASP A 138 -12.82 2.71 -1.13
N GLN A 139 -12.65 2.26 -2.37
CA GLN A 139 -11.48 2.51 -3.20
C GLN A 139 -11.25 4.00 -3.46
N ARG A 140 -12.31 4.74 -3.84
CA ARG A 140 -12.23 6.19 -4.03
C ARG A 140 -11.90 6.92 -2.74
N ALA A 141 -12.55 6.55 -1.64
CA ALA A 141 -12.32 7.15 -0.33
C ALA A 141 -10.86 6.97 0.11
N PHE A 142 -10.32 5.76 -0.02
CA PHE A 142 -8.90 5.46 0.22
C PHE A 142 -7.98 6.30 -0.67
N LEU A 143 -8.19 6.33 -1.99
CA LEU A 143 -7.33 7.08 -2.91
C LEU A 143 -7.33 8.58 -2.63
N HIS A 144 -8.48 9.16 -2.26
CA HIS A 144 -8.53 10.56 -1.83
C HIS A 144 -7.66 10.78 -0.58
N THR A 145 -7.66 9.89 0.41
CA THR A 145 -6.75 10.04 1.56
C THR A 145 -5.28 9.97 1.19
N GLU A 146 -4.89 9.13 0.22
CA GLU A 146 -3.51 9.06 -0.26
C GLU A 146 -3.09 10.32 -1.02
N ILE A 147 -3.97 10.88 -1.85
CA ILE A 147 -3.76 12.17 -2.53
C ILE A 147 -3.62 13.30 -1.50
N ALA A 148 -4.55 13.39 -0.54
CA ALA A 148 -4.52 14.40 0.51
C ALA A 148 -3.24 14.31 1.36
N LYS A 149 -2.83 13.10 1.76
CA LYS A 149 -1.59 12.85 2.50
C LYS A 149 -0.37 13.37 1.76
N ALA A 150 -0.32 13.18 0.43
CA ALA A 150 0.77 13.69 -0.39
C ALA A 150 0.73 15.22 -0.55
N LEU A 151 -0.45 15.81 -0.68
CA LEU A 151 -0.64 17.27 -0.76
C LEU A 151 -0.25 17.99 0.55
N LEU A 152 -0.57 17.40 1.71
CA LEU A 152 -0.24 17.96 3.03
C LEU A 152 1.27 18.10 3.30
N ASN A 153 2.12 17.46 2.52
CA ASN A 153 3.56 17.66 2.59
C ASN A 153 4.02 18.96 1.92
N ARG A 154 3.10 19.74 1.34
CA ARG A 154 3.35 21.02 0.66
C ARG A 154 2.49 22.12 1.29
N PRO A 155 3.08 23.12 1.96
CA PRO A 155 2.31 24.19 2.61
C PRO A 155 1.33 24.92 1.67
N GLU A 156 1.73 25.15 0.43
CA GLU A 156 0.93 25.81 -0.60
C GLU A 156 -0.30 25.00 -1.05
N SER A 157 -0.35 23.71 -0.76
CA SER A 157 -1.42 22.80 -1.18
C SER A 157 -2.42 22.47 -0.07
N GLN A 158 -2.37 23.15 1.08
CA GLN A 158 -3.24 22.86 2.22
C GLN A 158 -4.74 23.04 1.91
N ALA A 159 -5.10 24.08 1.14
CA ALA A 159 -6.50 24.30 0.74
C ALA A 159 -7.03 23.14 -0.12
N ARG A 160 -6.27 22.74 -1.15
CA ARG A 160 -6.60 21.57 -1.99
C ARG A 160 -6.63 20.28 -1.16
N ALA A 161 -5.70 20.10 -0.22
CA ALA A 161 -5.70 18.93 0.65
C ALA A 161 -6.98 18.82 1.49
N ARG A 162 -7.50 19.95 2.00
CA ARG A 162 -8.78 20.00 2.71
C ARG A 162 -9.94 19.54 1.83
N GLU A 163 -10.04 20.07 0.62
CA GLU A 163 -11.09 19.67 -0.35
C GLU A 163 -11.03 18.17 -0.66
N VAL A 164 -9.84 17.64 -0.88
CA VAL A 164 -9.63 16.20 -1.14
C VAL A 164 -9.98 15.34 0.09
N LEU A 165 -9.69 15.80 1.31
CA LEU A 165 -10.10 15.09 2.54
C LEU A 165 -11.62 15.08 2.72
N ASP A 166 -12.32 16.19 2.42
CA ASP A 166 -13.78 16.21 2.45
C ASP A 166 -14.39 15.28 1.39
N ALA A 167 -13.77 15.16 0.22
CA ALA A 167 -14.14 14.16 -0.77
C ALA A 167 -13.93 12.72 -0.25
N ALA A 168 -12.81 12.44 0.43
CA ALA A 168 -12.56 11.15 1.06
C ALA A 168 -13.65 10.78 2.09
N ILE A 169 -14.00 11.72 2.98
CA ILE A 169 -15.06 11.53 3.98
C ILE A 169 -16.41 11.30 3.32
N THR A 170 -16.72 12.07 2.27
CA THR A 170 -17.96 11.94 1.51
C THR A 170 -18.07 10.55 0.88
N GLU A 171 -17.01 10.04 0.25
CA GLU A 171 -17.00 8.71 -0.35
C GLU A 171 -17.05 7.60 0.71
N ALA A 172 -16.35 7.74 1.84
CA ALA A 172 -16.43 6.80 2.97
C ALA A 172 -17.86 6.73 3.54
N ASN A 173 -18.54 7.87 3.67
CA ASN A 173 -19.92 7.91 4.14
C ASN A 173 -20.90 7.22 3.17
N LYS A 174 -20.68 7.38 1.85
CA LYS A 174 -21.45 6.68 0.82
C LYS A 174 -21.15 5.18 0.73
N ALA A 175 -19.96 4.73 1.11
CA ALA A 175 -19.60 3.32 1.14
C ALA A 175 -20.41 2.52 2.19
N GLY A 176 -20.92 3.21 3.22
CA GLY A 176 -21.76 2.60 4.25
C GLY A 176 -20.94 2.09 5.44
N THR A 177 -21.37 0.97 6.03
CA THR A 177 -20.75 0.41 7.24
C THR A 177 -19.75 -0.67 6.85
N THR A 178 -18.60 -0.24 6.34
CA THR A 178 -17.47 -1.11 5.97
C THR A 178 -16.26 -0.83 6.84
N ILE A 179 -15.37 -1.82 6.99
CA ILE A 179 -14.10 -1.63 7.70
C ILE A 179 -13.20 -0.61 6.98
N PHE A 180 -13.22 -0.60 5.65
CA PHE A 180 -12.42 0.33 4.85
C PHE A 180 -12.88 1.77 5.01
N ALA A 181 -14.18 2.04 5.05
CA ALA A 181 -14.71 3.36 5.37
C ALA A 181 -14.28 3.83 6.77
N ALA A 182 -14.31 2.95 7.77
CA ALA A 182 -13.81 3.27 9.11
C ALA A 182 -12.31 3.60 9.11
N ARG A 183 -11.47 2.78 8.44
CA ARG A 183 -10.03 3.05 8.27
C ARG A 183 -9.79 4.38 7.55
N THR A 184 -10.60 4.71 6.53
CA THR A 184 -10.52 5.99 5.82
C THR A 184 -10.81 7.16 6.75
N LEU A 185 -11.86 7.09 7.59
CA LEU A 185 -12.18 8.15 8.55
C LEU A 185 -11.11 8.30 9.64
N LEU A 186 -10.58 7.20 10.16
CA LEU A 186 -9.44 7.22 11.09
C LEU A 186 -8.20 7.87 10.45
N THR A 187 -7.95 7.58 9.18
CA THR A 187 -6.84 8.19 8.42
C THR A 187 -7.11 9.67 8.17
N ALA A 188 -8.31 10.03 7.73
CA ALA A 188 -8.71 11.41 7.43
C ALA A 188 -8.66 12.31 8.67
N SER A 189 -9.10 11.84 9.84
CA SER A 189 -8.99 12.60 11.09
C SER A 189 -7.53 12.95 11.39
N ASN A 190 -6.62 11.97 11.37
CA ASN A 190 -5.19 12.21 11.59
C ASN A 190 -4.56 13.15 10.56
N LEU A 191 -4.99 13.10 9.30
CA LEU A 191 -4.55 14.05 8.27
C LEU A 191 -5.10 15.45 8.53
N TYR A 192 -6.36 15.57 8.94
CA TYR A 192 -6.98 16.83 9.31
C TYR A 192 -6.28 17.50 10.49
N ALA A 193 -5.77 16.74 11.45
CA ALA A 193 -5.08 17.29 12.61
C ALA A 193 -3.86 18.16 12.25
N LYS A 194 -3.33 18.03 11.04
CA LYS A 194 -2.24 18.88 10.52
C LYS A 194 -2.68 20.27 10.05
N ILE A 195 -3.98 20.48 9.79
CA ILE A 195 -4.52 21.70 9.18
C ILE A 195 -5.74 22.29 9.93
N ASP A 196 -6.48 21.46 10.65
CA ASP A 196 -7.70 21.83 11.37
C ASP A 196 -8.00 20.77 12.45
N VAL A 197 -7.59 21.08 13.68
CA VAL A 197 -7.74 20.17 14.83
C VAL A 197 -9.21 19.98 15.21
N SER A 198 -10.04 21.03 15.12
CA SER A 198 -11.47 20.93 15.44
C SER A 198 -12.18 19.98 14.48
N ARG A 199 -11.89 20.11 13.17
CA ARG A 199 -12.42 19.18 12.15
C ARG A 199 -11.90 17.75 12.36
N SER A 200 -10.62 17.60 12.71
CA SER A 200 -10.02 16.30 13.04
C SER A 200 -10.80 15.54 14.13
N ILE A 201 -11.10 16.21 15.25
CA ILE A 201 -11.84 15.61 16.37
C ILE A 201 -13.24 15.17 15.94
N SER A 202 -13.94 16.01 15.15
CA SER A 202 -15.25 15.66 14.59
C SER A 202 -15.18 14.40 13.74
N VAL A 203 -14.20 14.30 12.84
CA VAL A 203 -14.02 13.14 11.95
C VAL A 203 -13.61 11.89 12.73
N LEU A 204 -12.85 12.03 13.82
CA LEU A 204 -12.54 10.91 14.71
C LEU A 204 -13.82 10.39 15.39
N GLY A 205 -14.71 11.27 15.82
CA GLY A 205 -16.03 10.88 16.35
C GLY A 205 -16.87 10.12 15.32
N ASP A 206 -16.88 10.58 14.06
CA ASP A 206 -17.55 9.86 12.96
C ASP A 206 -16.94 8.46 12.75
N ALA A 207 -15.61 8.34 12.85
CA ALA A 207 -14.91 7.07 12.76
C ALA A 207 -15.32 6.11 13.90
N VAL A 208 -15.37 6.58 15.15
CA VAL A 208 -15.84 5.80 16.30
C VAL A 208 -17.29 5.36 16.12
N SER A 209 -18.17 6.27 15.68
CA SER A 209 -19.56 5.91 15.40
C SER A 209 -19.66 4.86 14.29
N ARG A 210 -18.76 4.86 13.31
CA ARG A 210 -18.72 3.86 12.24
C ARG A 210 -18.25 2.50 12.78
N ILE A 211 -17.18 2.49 13.57
CA ILE A 211 -16.61 1.28 14.19
C ILE A 211 -17.66 0.58 15.05
N ASN A 212 -18.40 1.33 15.87
CA ASN A 212 -19.43 0.80 16.76
C ASN A 212 -20.60 0.12 16.02
N ARG A 213 -20.75 0.35 14.71
CA ARG A 213 -21.79 -0.26 13.87
C ARG A 213 -21.29 -1.48 13.09
N LEU A 214 -19.99 -1.77 13.11
CA LEU A 214 -19.42 -2.96 12.46
C LEU A 214 -19.74 -4.20 13.31
N GLU A 215 -20.11 -5.28 12.63
CA GLU A 215 -20.25 -6.58 13.27
C GLU A 215 -18.87 -7.25 13.36
N SER A 216 -18.41 -7.53 14.57
CA SER A 216 -17.10 -8.18 14.84
C SER A 216 -15.93 -7.60 14.03
N PRO A 217 -15.64 -6.29 14.12
CA PRO A 217 -14.60 -5.67 13.31
C PRO A 217 -13.21 -6.25 13.62
N ASP A 218 -12.46 -6.61 12.58
CA ASP A 218 -11.05 -7.01 12.69
C ASP A 218 -10.13 -6.02 11.97
N PHE A 219 -9.54 -5.09 12.72
CA PHE A 219 -8.60 -4.11 12.16
C PHE A 219 -7.15 -4.63 12.04
N SER A 220 -6.92 -5.95 12.18
CA SER A 220 -5.59 -6.54 12.06
C SER A 220 -4.89 -6.19 10.74
N VAL A 221 -3.56 -6.33 10.72
CA VAL A 221 -2.71 -6.06 9.54
C VAL A 221 -3.07 -6.98 8.36
N GLY A 222 -3.63 -8.17 8.64
CA GLY A 222 -4.08 -9.12 7.63
C GLY A 222 -5.28 -8.62 6.81
N ASP A 223 -6.15 -7.79 7.40
CA ASP A 223 -7.39 -7.32 6.78
C ASP A 223 -7.26 -5.91 6.16
N GLN A 224 -6.19 -5.71 5.38
CA GLN A 224 -5.93 -4.48 4.62
C GLN A 224 -6.29 -4.59 3.14
N THR A 225 -6.89 -5.71 2.74
CA THR A 225 -7.15 -6.02 1.33
C THR A 225 -8.64 -6.25 1.13
N LEU A 226 -9.29 -5.37 0.36
CA LEU A 226 -10.63 -5.66 -0.10
C LEU A 226 -10.57 -6.74 -1.17
N VAL A 227 -11.19 -7.88 -0.88
CA VAL A 227 -11.26 -9.02 -1.79
C VAL A 227 -12.60 -8.99 -2.53
N LYS A 228 -12.55 -8.91 -3.85
CA LYS A 228 -13.72 -8.98 -4.73
C LYS A 228 -13.72 -10.32 -5.46
N GLU A 229 -14.64 -11.20 -5.05
CA GLU A 229 -14.92 -12.44 -5.79
C GLU A 229 -15.83 -12.15 -6.97
N ILE A 230 -15.37 -12.49 -8.16
CA ILE A 230 -16.10 -12.30 -9.41
C ILE A 230 -16.54 -13.67 -9.90
N LYS A 231 -17.84 -13.84 -10.04
CA LYS A 231 -18.42 -15.05 -10.65
C LYS A 231 -18.47 -14.86 -12.16
N ARG A 232 -17.89 -15.81 -12.89
CA ARG A 232 -18.05 -15.90 -14.34
C ARG A 232 -19.53 -16.09 -14.68
N ARG A 233 -19.96 -15.51 -15.80
CA ARG A 233 -21.34 -15.67 -16.29
C ARG A 233 -21.57 -17.04 -16.92
N SER A 234 -20.53 -17.60 -17.55
CA SER A 234 -20.62 -18.80 -18.40
C SER A 234 -20.13 -20.10 -17.75
N ASN A 235 -19.50 -20.06 -16.56
CA ASN A 235 -18.88 -21.22 -15.91
C ASN A 235 -18.78 -20.99 -14.38
N PRO A 236 -18.84 -22.02 -13.50
CA PRO A 236 -18.59 -21.91 -12.05
C PRO A 236 -17.21 -21.35 -11.61
N GLY A 237 -16.32 -20.97 -12.52
CA GLY A 237 -15.03 -20.38 -12.17
C GLY A 237 -15.18 -19.06 -11.40
N ARG A 238 -14.34 -18.88 -10.38
CA ARG A 238 -14.24 -17.63 -9.60
C ARG A 238 -12.93 -16.93 -9.91
N PHE A 239 -13.00 -15.63 -10.14
CA PHE A 239 -11.84 -14.77 -10.27
C PHE A 239 -11.75 -13.89 -9.02
N ILE A 240 -10.56 -13.74 -8.43
CA ILE A 240 -10.38 -12.98 -7.19
C ILE A 240 -9.51 -11.77 -7.49
N ILE A 241 -10.07 -10.58 -7.29
CA ILE A 241 -9.34 -9.32 -7.36
C ILE A 241 -9.12 -8.80 -5.95
N ARG A 242 -7.92 -8.25 -5.71
CA ARG A 242 -7.49 -7.75 -4.41
C ARG A 242 -7.12 -6.28 -4.52
N PHE A 243 -7.72 -5.44 -3.70
CA PHE A 243 -7.40 -4.02 -3.57
C PHE A 243 -6.70 -3.78 -2.24
N TYR A 244 -5.38 -3.57 -2.29
CA TYR A 244 -4.60 -3.27 -1.10
C TYR A 244 -4.79 -1.80 -0.69
N MET A 245 -5.53 -1.59 0.41
CA MET A 245 -5.96 -0.29 0.93
C MET A 245 -5.56 -0.16 2.41
N PRO A 246 -4.25 -0.05 2.69
CA PRO A 246 -3.77 0.12 4.05
C PRO A 246 -4.24 1.48 4.60
N GLY A 247 -5.12 1.46 5.59
CA GLY A 247 -5.46 2.64 6.37
C GLY A 247 -5.13 2.42 7.84
N LEU A 248 -5.25 3.49 8.63
CA LEU A 248 -5.01 3.39 10.07
C LEU A 248 -6.04 2.46 10.73
N ASP A 249 -5.53 1.61 11.61
CA ASP A 249 -6.33 0.92 12.61
C ASP A 249 -6.62 1.87 13.81
N PRO A 250 -7.57 1.53 14.69
CA PRO A 250 -7.90 2.36 15.85
C PRO A 250 -6.70 2.63 16.76
N GLU A 251 -5.85 1.63 17.02
CA GLU A 251 -4.71 1.79 17.93
C GLU A 251 -3.74 2.87 17.40
N SER A 252 -3.33 2.74 16.14
CA SER A 252 -2.45 3.69 15.45
C SER A 252 -3.08 5.09 15.39
N ALA A 253 -4.36 5.18 15.02
CA ALA A 253 -5.05 6.45 14.88
C ALA A 253 -5.18 7.21 16.21
N PHE A 254 -5.53 6.52 17.30
CA PHE A 254 -5.64 7.14 18.62
C PHE A 254 -4.28 7.49 19.21
N ARG A 255 -3.25 6.67 18.97
CA ARG A 255 -1.86 7.01 19.35
C ARG A 255 -1.40 8.31 18.72
N ASP A 256 -1.69 8.51 17.44
CA ASP A 256 -1.30 9.72 16.73
C ASP A 256 -2.14 10.91 17.17
N MET A 257 -3.45 10.74 17.35
CA MET A 257 -4.31 11.82 17.87
C MET A 257 -3.91 12.24 19.30
N GLY A 258 -3.56 11.29 20.16
CA GLY A 258 -3.17 11.58 21.55
C GLY A 258 -1.90 12.42 21.68
N LYS A 259 -1.08 12.51 20.63
CA LYS A 259 0.07 13.44 20.58
C LYS A 259 -0.35 14.89 20.34
N ILE A 260 -1.56 15.11 19.85
CA ILE A 260 -2.10 16.40 19.40
C ILE A 260 -3.17 16.88 20.39
N ASP A 261 -4.15 16.02 20.68
CA ASP A 261 -5.25 16.27 21.62
C ASP A 261 -5.53 14.99 22.42
N PHE A 262 -4.84 14.87 23.57
CA PHE A 262 -4.96 13.71 24.44
C PHE A 262 -6.36 13.58 25.04
N ASP A 263 -6.93 14.67 25.56
CA ASP A 263 -8.22 14.63 26.25
C ASP A 263 -9.36 14.32 25.28
N GLY A 264 -9.34 14.91 24.08
CA GLY A 264 -10.28 14.58 23.02
C GLY A 264 -10.16 13.12 22.57
N ALA A 265 -8.94 12.63 22.34
CA ALA A 265 -8.74 11.23 21.99
C ALA A 265 -9.16 10.26 23.12
N LEU A 266 -8.90 10.59 24.38
CA LEU A 266 -9.33 9.80 25.53
C LEU A 266 -10.86 9.74 25.64
N SER A 267 -11.53 10.88 25.46
CA SER A 267 -13.00 10.96 25.41
C SER A 267 -13.57 10.06 24.31
N GLN A 268 -13.03 10.15 23.09
CA GLN A 268 -13.48 9.34 21.95
C GLN A 268 -13.21 7.84 22.15
N SER A 269 -12.08 7.46 22.75
CA SER A 269 -11.75 6.05 23.01
C SER A 269 -12.77 5.41 23.96
N SER A 270 -13.23 6.17 24.95
CA SER A 270 -14.23 5.72 25.91
C SER A 270 -15.60 5.45 25.27
N ALA A 271 -15.87 6.05 24.11
CA ALA A 271 -17.10 5.87 23.34
C ALA A 271 -17.09 4.62 22.44
N LEU A 272 -15.98 3.89 22.33
CA LEU A 272 -15.94 2.60 21.63
C LEU A 272 -16.75 1.55 22.41
N THR A 273 -17.68 0.88 21.73
CA THR A 273 -18.56 -0.14 22.33
C THR A 273 -17.87 -1.49 22.50
N ASP A 274 -17.01 -1.84 21.55
CA ASP A 274 -16.20 -3.05 21.64
C ASP A 274 -15.10 -2.90 22.70
N LYS A 275 -15.06 -3.83 23.66
CA LYS A 275 -14.15 -3.77 24.81
C LYS A 275 -12.69 -3.91 24.38
N PHE A 276 -12.41 -4.70 23.35
CA PHE A 276 -11.05 -4.94 22.88
C PHE A 276 -10.49 -3.68 22.21
N HIS A 277 -11.22 -3.08 21.26
CA HIS A 277 -10.82 -1.84 20.61
C HIS A 277 -10.70 -0.67 21.60
N ARG A 278 -11.61 -0.57 22.57
CA ARG A 278 -11.50 0.43 23.64
C ARG A 278 -10.24 0.24 24.48
N ALA A 279 -9.93 -0.99 24.89
CA ALA A 279 -8.73 -1.27 25.67
C ALA A 279 -7.45 -0.95 24.87
N LEU A 280 -7.38 -1.38 23.61
CA LEU A 280 -6.25 -1.10 22.72
C LEU A 280 -6.01 0.40 22.54
N THR A 281 -7.07 1.18 22.27
CA THR A 281 -6.95 2.63 22.08
C THR A 281 -6.54 3.35 23.36
N ILE A 282 -7.05 2.94 24.54
CA ILE A 282 -6.60 3.48 25.83
C ILE A 282 -5.12 3.15 26.09
N LEU A 283 -4.67 1.93 25.82
CA LEU A 283 -3.25 1.54 25.95
C LEU A 283 -2.36 2.34 24.99
N ALA A 284 -2.85 2.60 23.77
CA ALA A 284 -2.16 3.43 22.79
C ALA A 284 -1.96 4.87 23.28
N LEU A 285 -2.98 5.44 23.93
CA LEU A 285 -2.92 6.76 24.56
C LEU A 285 -1.97 6.77 25.77
N ALA A 286 -2.04 5.75 26.63
CA ALA A 286 -1.14 5.63 27.78
C ALA A 286 0.34 5.58 27.37
N ASP A 287 0.67 4.89 26.27
CA ASP A 287 2.04 4.87 25.71
C ASP A 287 2.52 6.28 25.29
N VAL A 288 1.63 7.15 24.81
CA VAL A 288 1.98 8.55 24.51
C VAL A 288 2.43 9.28 25.79
N CYS A 289 1.67 9.15 26.89
CA CYS A 289 2.04 9.74 28.18
C CYS A 289 3.39 9.21 28.69
N LEU A 290 3.57 7.88 28.66
CA LEU A 290 4.81 7.26 29.12
C LEU A 290 6.02 7.76 28.34
N ARG A 291 5.91 7.87 27.01
CA ARG A 291 7.01 8.39 26.17
C ARG A 291 7.35 9.85 26.42
N GLN A 292 6.37 10.67 26.80
CA GLN A 292 6.60 12.09 27.13
C GLN A 292 7.32 12.25 28.47
N THR A 293 7.15 11.31 29.41
CA THR A 293 7.82 11.34 30.72
C THR A 293 9.27 10.84 30.71
N LEU A 294 9.69 10.12 29.66
CA LEU A 294 11.07 9.64 29.54
C LEU A 294 12.03 10.82 29.24
N PRO A 295 13.18 10.93 29.95
CA PRO A 295 14.17 11.95 29.65
C PRO A 295 14.63 11.83 28.21
N GLN A 296 14.44 12.87 27.40
CA GLN A 296 15.00 12.89 26.05
C GLN A 296 16.52 12.79 26.16
N ARG A 297 17.09 11.64 25.74
CA ARG A 297 18.55 11.51 25.63
C ARG A 297 19.04 12.66 24.76
N PRO A 298 20.05 13.45 25.20
CA PRO A 298 20.59 14.52 24.40
C PRO A 298 21.01 13.96 23.03
N ARG A 299 20.42 14.47 21.95
CA ARG A 299 20.87 14.13 20.59
C ARG A 299 22.34 14.53 20.48
N GLU A 300 23.23 13.55 20.47
CA GLU A 300 24.64 13.77 20.16
C GLU A 300 24.71 14.46 18.80
N ARG A 301 25.13 15.73 18.80
CA ARG A 301 25.36 16.46 17.55
C ARG A 301 26.46 15.71 16.79
N PRO A 302 26.26 15.34 15.52
CA PRO A 302 27.29 14.69 14.73
C PRO A 302 28.51 15.61 14.71
N LYS A 303 29.66 15.10 15.18
CA LYS A 303 30.95 15.79 15.11
C LYS A 303 31.21 16.10 13.64
N ARG A 304 31.11 17.39 13.30
CA ARG A 304 31.48 17.93 11.99
C ARG A 304 32.96 17.62 11.78
N ASN A 305 33.26 16.62 10.95
CA ASN A 305 34.63 16.29 10.54
C ASN A 305 35.27 17.50 9.86
N SER A 306 36.06 18.25 10.62
CA SER A 306 37.00 19.24 10.11
C SER A 306 38.21 18.53 9.52
N SER A 307 38.10 18.04 8.30
CA SER A 307 39.25 17.57 7.52
C SER A 307 39.06 17.78 6.01
N ARG A 308 38.96 19.05 5.61
CA ARG A 308 39.41 19.51 4.28
C ARG A 308 40.60 20.42 4.54
N ARG A 309 41.82 19.87 4.59
CA ARG A 309 42.78 19.82 3.46
C ARG A 309 42.86 21.15 2.73
N ASP A 310 43.81 21.96 3.19
CA ASP A 310 44.58 22.87 2.37
C ASP A 310 44.95 22.18 1.05
N TRP A 311 44.47 22.73 -0.06
CA TRP A 311 45.09 22.56 -1.37
C TRP A 311 45.19 23.95 -2.00
N THR A 312 46.41 24.46 -1.94
CA THR A 312 46.93 25.59 -2.69
C THR A 312 46.84 25.33 -4.19
N SER A 313 46.36 26.30 -4.97
CA SER A 313 46.75 26.43 -6.38
C SER A 313 46.37 27.80 -6.96
N LYS A 314 47.42 28.61 -7.11
CA LYS A 314 47.73 29.48 -8.26
C LYS A 314 46.79 30.66 -8.59
N LYS A 315 47.25 31.82 -8.14
CA LYS A 315 47.17 33.10 -8.87
C LYS A 315 47.84 32.95 -10.25
N SER A 316 47.12 33.35 -11.30
CA SER A 316 47.70 33.80 -12.57
C SER A 316 47.05 35.15 -12.95
N GLU A 317 47.93 36.07 -13.33
CA GLU A 317 47.81 37.50 -13.68
C GLU A 317 46.55 38.03 -14.39
N PRO A 318 46.24 39.33 -14.22
CA PRO A 318 45.45 40.09 -15.17
C PRO A 318 46.35 40.80 -16.21
N ALA A 319 46.11 40.54 -17.50
CA ALA A 319 46.62 41.37 -18.58
C ALA A 319 45.61 42.51 -18.86
N ALA A 320 46.01 43.73 -18.51
CA ALA A 320 45.35 44.95 -18.97
C ALA A 320 46.18 45.55 -20.11
N VAL A 321 45.61 45.63 -21.32
CA VAL A 321 46.10 46.51 -22.40
C VAL A 321 44.90 47.13 -23.15
N ALA A 322 44.75 48.43 -22.92
CA ALA A 322 44.43 49.55 -23.82
C ALA A 322 43.15 49.59 -24.68
N ARG A 323 42.41 50.71 -24.48
CA ARG A 323 41.79 51.66 -25.45
C ARG A 323 40.75 52.45 -24.63
N ARG A 324 40.73 53.78 -24.50
CA ARG A 324 41.27 54.94 -25.23
C ARG A 324 41.62 56.05 -24.24
#